data_AF-Q6W158-F1
#
_entry.id   AF-Q6W158-F1
#
_cell.length_a   1.000
_cell.length_b   1.000
_cell.length_c   1.000
_cell.angle_alpha   90.00
_cell.angle_beta   90.00
_cell.angle_gamma   90.00
#
_symmetry.space_group_name_H-M   'P 1'
#
loop_
_entity.id
_entity.type
_entity.pdbx_description
1 polymer ?
#
loop_
_entity_poly.entity_id
_entity_poly.type
_entity_poly.pdbx_seq_one_letter_code
_entity_poly.pdbx_strand_id
1 'polypeptide(L)'
;MGKSHPLALRSRVIAFVEDGHSHRAAARHFRVSPRFVNNLVKLKRATGSLAPRRQGHLGGGKLNAHGEWVRERLAQNGDLTLDELCLELAGRGVIVHRSNVGRLLHRLDLSHKKKPAGK
;
A
#
# COMPACT_ATOMS: atom_id res chain seq x y z
N MET A 1 7.08 -10.44 -8.86
CA MET A 1 7.46 -10.77 -7.46
C MET A 1 6.87 -12.12 -7.12
N GLY A 2 7.66 -13.03 -6.53
CA GLY A 2 7.17 -14.33 -6.10
C GLY A 2 6.22 -14.23 -4.90
N LYS A 3 5.25 -15.15 -4.81
CA LYS A 3 4.34 -15.28 -3.67
C LYS A 3 5.15 -15.53 -2.39
N SER A 4 4.79 -14.86 -1.31
CA SER A 4 5.37 -15.12 0.00
C SER A 4 5.04 -16.54 0.47
N HIS A 5 5.94 -17.16 1.24
CA HIS A 5 5.66 -18.46 1.85
C HIS A 5 4.40 -18.44 2.73
N PRO A 6 3.62 -19.53 2.78
CA PRO A 6 2.42 -19.62 3.60
C PRO A 6 2.68 -19.34 5.09
N LEU A 7 1.68 -18.79 5.78
CA LEU A 7 1.79 -18.48 7.21
C LEU A 7 2.10 -19.73 8.04
N ALA A 8 1.48 -20.87 7.72
CA ALA A 8 1.73 -22.14 8.41
C ALA A 8 3.21 -22.56 8.38
N LEU A 9 3.90 -22.40 7.24
CA LEU A 9 5.33 -22.70 7.14
C LEU A 9 6.15 -21.73 8.00
N ARG A 10 5.78 -20.44 7.99
CA ARG A 10 6.45 -19.40 8.77
C ARG A 10 6.32 -19.66 10.27
N SER A 11 5.13 -20.04 10.73
CA SER A 11 4.88 -20.40 12.13
C SER A 11 5.73 -21.60 12.58
N ARG A 12 5.76 -22.68 11.78
CA ARG A 12 6.57 -23.87 12.09
C ARG A 12 8.07 -23.58 12.14
N VAL A 13 8.57 -22.78 11.20
CA VAL A 13 10.00 -22.39 11.16
C VAL A 13 10.39 -21.62 12.42
N ILE A 14 9.52 -20.72 12.88
CA ILE A 14 9.77 -19.93 14.08
C ILE A 14 9.69 -20.78 15.34
N ALA A 15 8.67 -21.63 15.48
CA ALA A 15 8.54 -22.54 16.61
C ALA A 15 9.81 -23.38 16.78
N PHE A 16 10.32 -23.97 15.69
CA PHE A 16 11.56 -24.74 15.71
C PHE A 16 12.79 -23.93 16.14
N VAL A 17 12.87 -22.64 15.77
CA VAL A 17 13.96 -21.77 16.25
C VAL A 17 13.78 -21.44 17.74
N GLU A 18 12.55 -21.25 18.19
CA GLU A 18 12.21 -20.96 19.59
C GLU A 18 12.41 -22.17 20.50
N ASP A 19 12.32 -23.39 19.97
CA ASP A 19 12.74 -24.64 20.62
C ASP A 19 14.27 -24.75 20.79
N GLY A 20 15.03 -23.70 20.44
CA GLY A 20 16.47 -23.59 20.68
C GLY A 20 17.35 -24.01 19.50
N HIS A 21 16.77 -24.39 18.36
CA HIS A 21 17.56 -24.79 17.20
C HIS A 21 18.15 -23.59 16.44
N SER A 22 19.35 -23.78 15.89
CA SER A 22 20.01 -22.75 15.08
C SER A 22 19.24 -22.43 13.79
N HIS A 23 19.39 -21.20 13.30
CA HIS A 23 18.75 -20.78 12.04
C HIS A 23 19.17 -21.65 10.83
N ARG A 24 20.42 -22.15 10.83
CA ARG A 24 20.90 -23.06 9.77
C ARG A 24 20.26 -24.44 9.87
N ALA A 25 20.04 -24.94 11.09
CA ALA A 25 19.32 -26.19 11.32
C ALA A 25 17.87 -26.07 10.85
N ALA A 26 17.18 -24.96 11.20
CA ALA A 26 15.82 -24.68 10.72
C ALA A 26 15.76 -24.61 9.18
N ALA A 27 16.70 -23.90 8.55
CA ALA A 27 16.76 -23.80 7.08
C ALA A 27 16.85 -25.16 6.40
N ARG A 28 17.73 -26.04 6.91
CA ARG A 28 17.86 -27.42 6.42
C ARG A 28 16.60 -28.24 6.68
N HIS A 29 16.05 -28.20 7.89
CA HIS A 29 14.88 -28.98 8.30
C HIS A 29 13.65 -28.66 7.43
N PHE A 30 13.40 -27.38 7.18
CA PHE A 30 12.24 -26.92 6.39
C PHE A 30 12.53 -26.75 4.90
N ARG A 31 13.75 -27.07 4.43
CA ARG A 31 14.20 -26.92 3.03
C ARG A 31 13.97 -25.49 2.49
N VAL A 32 14.28 -24.50 3.31
CA VAL A 32 14.18 -23.07 2.98
C VAL A 32 15.56 -22.42 3.04
N SER A 33 15.71 -21.24 2.46
CA SER A 33 16.98 -20.52 2.54
C SER A 33 17.26 -20.02 3.97
N PRO A 34 18.53 -20.01 4.43
CA PRO A 34 18.91 -19.39 5.71
C PRO A 34 18.52 -17.91 5.80
N ARG A 35 18.54 -17.19 4.67
CA ARG A 35 18.10 -15.80 4.58
C ARG A 35 16.62 -15.65 4.92
N PHE A 36 15.77 -16.56 4.49
CA PHE A 36 14.34 -16.56 4.83
C PHE A 36 14.14 -16.70 6.34
N VAL A 37 14.83 -17.65 6.99
CA VAL A 37 14.77 -17.85 8.44
C VAL A 37 15.23 -16.60 9.19
N ASN A 38 16.39 -16.06 8.82
CA ASN A 38 16.93 -14.84 9.43
C ASN A 38 15.95 -13.65 9.32
N ASN A 39 15.36 -13.44 8.14
CA ASN A 39 14.40 -12.37 7.92
C ASN A 39 13.11 -12.58 8.70
N LEU A 40 12.69 -13.83 8.86
CA LEU A 40 11.48 -14.18 9.60
C LEU A 40 11.64 -13.93 11.11
N VAL A 41 12.79 -14.31 11.68
CA VAL A 41 13.14 -14.02 13.08
C VAL A 41 13.22 -12.51 13.32
N LYS A 42 13.89 -11.77 12.41
CA LYS A 42 13.95 -10.29 12.48
C LYS A 42 12.56 -9.66 12.42
N LEU A 43 11.68 -10.16 11.55
CA LEU A 43 10.32 -9.68 11.45
C LEU A 43 9.54 -9.92 12.75
N LYS A 44 9.56 -11.15 13.30
CA LYS A 44 8.88 -11.46 14.57
C LYS A 44 9.37 -10.55 15.70
N ARG A 45 10.68 -10.33 15.82
CA ARG A 45 11.25 -9.45 16.85
C ARG A 45 10.83 -7.99 16.67
N ALA A 46 10.74 -7.51 15.43
CA ALA A 46 10.43 -6.11 15.15
C ALA A 46 8.92 -5.79 15.23
N THR A 47 8.04 -6.74 14.90
CA THR A 47 6.60 -6.46 14.76
C THR A 47 5.70 -7.38 15.58
N GLY A 48 6.24 -8.42 16.22
CA GLY A 48 5.46 -9.50 16.85
C GLY A 48 4.72 -10.41 15.86
N SER A 49 4.73 -10.08 14.57
CA SER A 49 3.92 -10.74 13.55
C SER A 49 4.75 -11.60 12.61
N LEU A 50 4.16 -12.71 12.16
CA LEU A 50 4.70 -13.53 11.09
C LEU A 50 4.08 -13.22 9.73
N ALA A 51 3.09 -12.33 9.66
CA ALA A 51 2.45 -11.98 8.40
C ALA A 51 3.49 -11.40 7.41
N PRO A 52 3.49 -11.84 6.14
CA PRO A 52 4.33 -11.21 5.13
C PRO A 52 3.98 -9.72 5.02
N ARG A 53 4.99 -8.88 4.79
CA ARG A 53 4.75 -7.47 4.48
C ARG A 53 3.95 -7.37 3.19
N ARG A 54 3.10 -6.34 3.10
CA ARG A 54 2.34 -6.04 1.88
C ARG A 54 3.30 -5.98 0.69
N GLN A 55 3.09 -6.88 -0.26
CA GLN A 55 3.85 -6.93 -1.50
C GLN A 55 3.21 -5.99 -2.53
N GLY A 56 4.02 -5.38 -3.38
CA GLY A 56 3.56 -4.50 -4.46
C GLY A 56 3.54 -3.03 -4.10
N HIS A 57 3.11 -2.22 -5.06
CA HIS A 57 3.05 -0.76 -4.92
C HIS A 57 2.04 -0.37 -3.83
N LEU A 58 2.51 0.33 -2.79
CA LEU A 58 1.69 0.71 -1.62
C LEU A 58 0.52 1.64 -1.99
N GLY A 59 0.49 2.14 -3.21
CA GLY A 59 -0.53 3.05 -3.71
C GLY A 59 -0.23 4.48 -3.27
N GLY A 60 -0.71 5.44 -4.05
CA GLY A 60 -0.78 6.81 -3.57
C GLY A 60 0.52 7.59 -3.58
N GLY A 61 0.95 7.96 -4.79
CA GLY A 61 2.02 8.93 -5.00
C GLY A 61 1.67 10.32 -4.45
N LYS A 62 2.17 11.39 -5.10
CA LYS A 62 2.09 12.79 -4.63
C LYS A 62 0.72 13.24 -4.08
N LEU A 63 -0.38 12.65 -4.55
CA LEU A 63 -1.75 12.99 -4.15
C LEU A 63 -2.25 12.38 -2.83
N ASN A 64 -1.52 11.47 -2.20
CA ASN A 64 -1.99 10.86 -0.96
C ASN A 64 -2.21 11.87 0.17
N ALA A 65 -1.29 12.83 0.31
CA ALA A 65 -1.38 13.88 1.32
C ALA A 65 -2.51 14.90 1.04
N HIS A 66 -3.13 14.85 -0.15
CA HIS A 66 -4.14 15.81 -0.58
C HIS A 66 -5.55 15.22 -0.60
N GLY A 67 -5.74 13.97 -0.16
CA GLY A 67 -7.02 13.29 -0.21
C GLY A 67 -8.13 13.98 0.60
N GLU A 68 -7.82 14.41 1.82
CA GLU A 68 -8.78 15.13 2.69
C GLU A 68 -9.11 16.50 2.11
N TRP A 69 -8.10 17.25 1.67
CA TRP A 69 -8.31 18.54 1.03
C TRP A 69 -9.22 18.43 -0.20
N VAL A 70 -9.04 17.41 -1.04
CA VAL A 70 -9.92 17.17 -2.20
C VAL A 70 -11.36 16.84 -1.78
N ARG A 71 -11.55 16.09 -0.68
CA ARG A 71 -12.90 15.83 -0.12
C ARG A 71 -13.58 17.13 0.29
N GLU A 72 -12.89 17.96 1.07
CA GLU A 72 -13.41 19.24 1.55
C GLU A 72 -13.71 20.19 0.38
N ARG A 73 -12.81 20.26 -0.59
CA ARG A 73 -12.95 21.13 -1.74
C ARG A 73 -14.17 20.77 -2.60
N LEU A 74 -14.39 19.48 -2.84
CA LEU A 74 -15.58 18.99 -3.55
C LEU A 74 -16.86 19.16 -2.74
N ALA A 75 -16.82 19.04 -1.41
CA ALA A 75 -17.98 19.30 -0.56
C ALA A 75 -18.39 20.78 -0.59
N GLN A 76 -17.41 21.70 -0.68
CA GLN A 76 -17.66 23.14 -0.80
C GLN A 76 -18.09 23.56 -2.20
N ASN A 77 -17.53 22.93 -3.23
CA ASN A 77 -17.73 23.32 -4.63
C ASN A 77 -17.87 22.07 -5.52
N GLY A 78 -19.05 21.45 -5.46
CA GLY A 78 -19.35 20.15 -6.07
C GLY A 78 -19.33 20.12 -7.61
N ASP A 79 -19.10 21.26 -8.26
CA ASP A 79 -19.15 21.42 -9.71
C ASP A 79 -17.80 21.46 -10.42
N LEU A 80 -16.70 21.31 -9.67
CA LEU A 80 -15.33 21.35 -10.19
C LEU A 80 -15.05 20.21 -11.19
N THR A 81 -14.46 20.58 -12.31
CA THR A 81 -13.90 19.67 -13.30
C THR A 81 -12.54 19.12 -12.84
N LEU A 82 -12.09 18.02 -13.46
CA LEU A 82 -10.78 17.43 -13.17
C LEU A 82 -9.62 18.38 -13.48
N ASP A 83 -9.76 19.21 -14.51
CA ASP A 83 -8.72 20.15 -14.93
C ASP A 83 -8.64 21.34 -13.96
N GLU A 84 -9.78 21.84 -13.46
CA GLU A 84 -9.81 22.85 -12.39
C GLU A 84 -9.16 22.33 -11.11
N LEU A 85 -9.46 21.08 -10.71
CA LEU A 85 -8.77 20.44 -9.58
C LEU A 85 -7.25 20.32 -9.79
N CYS A 86 -6.78 20.12 -11.04
CA CYS A 86 -5.35 20.10 -11.33
C CYS A 86 -4.72 21.48 -11.12
N LEU A 87 -5.40 22.56 -11.53
CA LEU A 87 -4.92 23.93 -11.33
C LEU A 87 -4.86 24.30 -9.85
N GLU A 88 -5.88 23.96 -9.08
CA GLU A 88 -5.88 24.21 -7.64
C GLU A 88 -4.79 23.40 -6.91
N LEU A 89 -4.58 22.15 -7.31
CA LEU A 89 -3.47 21.34 -6.79
C LEU A 89 -2.09 21.91 -7.18
N ALA A 90 -1.95 22.46 -8.38
CA ALA A 90 -0.73 23.14 -8.81
C ALA A 90 -0.45 24.40 -7.96
N GLY A 91 -1.49 25.18 -7.62
CA GLY A 91 -1.39 26.30 -6.68
C GLY A 91 -0.92 25.89 -5.28
N ARG A 92 -1.12 24.62 -4.90
CA ARG A 92 -0.62 24.00 -3.67
C ARG A 92 0.76 23.34 -3.83
N GLY A 93 1.43 23.55 -4.97
CA GLY A 93 2.75 22.98 -5.28
C GLY A 93 2.72 21.54 -5.82
N VAL A 94 1.54 21.00 -6.15
CA VAL A 94 1.38 19.62 -6.63
C VAL A 94 0.95 19.58 -8.08
N ILE A 95 1.94 19.49 -8.97
CA ILE A 95 1.71 19.35 -10.40
C ILE A 95 1.38 17.89 -10.73
N VAL A 96 0.16 17.65 -11.19
CA VAL A 96 -0.34 16.33 -11.57
C VAL A 96 -1.15 16.38 -12.85
N HIS A 97 -1.09 15.30 -13.63
CA HIS A 97 -1.93 15.13 -14.80
C HIS A 97 -3.38 14.76 -14.41
N ARG A 98 -4.37 15.16 -15.21
CA ARG A 98 -5.81 14.92 -14.98
C ARG A 98 -6.17 13.48 -14.63
N SER A 99 -5.48 12.50 -15.23
CA SER A 99 -5.72 11.07 -14.97
C SER A 99 -5.34 10.65 -13.55
N ASN A 100 -4.39 11.33 -12.92
CA ASN A 100 -4.04 11.07 -11.51
C ASN A 100 -5.11 11.61 -10.57
N VAL A 101 -5.70 12.76 -10.87
CA VAL A 101 -6.84 13.32 -10.13
C VAL A 101 -8.05 12.39 -10.27
N GLY A 102 -8.38 11.95 -11.49
CA GLY A 102 -9.46 10.97 -11.69
C GLY A 102 -9.26 9.68 -10.87
N ARG A 103 -8.04 9.11 -10.88
CA ARG A 103 -7.71 7.93 -10.04
C ARG A 103 -7.78 8.21 -8.54
N LEU A 104 -7.46 9.43 -8.09
CA LEU A 104 -7.63 9.83 -6.70
C LEU A 104 -9.12 9.83 -6.35
N LEU A 105 -9.97 10.49 -7.13
CA LEU A 105 -11.41 10.56 -6.87
C LEU A 105 -12.05 9.16 -6.83
N HIS A 106 -11.71 8.27 -7.76
CA HIS A 106 -12.17 6.88 -7.71
C HIS A 106 -11.77 6.15 -6.42
N ARG A 107 -10.55 6.41 -5.91
CA ARG A 107 -10.06 5.78 -4.67
C ARG A 107 -10.73 6.35 -3.42
N LEU A 108 -11.13 7.61 -3.46
CA LEU A 108 -11.84 8.29 -2.37
C LEU A 108 -13.35 8.04 -2.40
N ASP A 109 -13.84 7.33 -3.42
CA ASP A 109 -15.25 7.12 -3.73
C ASP A 109 -16.01 8.43 -4.01
N LEU A 110 -15.33 9.38 -4.68
CA LEU A 110 -15.83 10.71 -5.02
C LEU A 110 -15.97 10.90 -6.54
N SER A 111 -15.93 9.81 -7.31
CA SER A 111 -16.05 9.91 -8.76
C SER A 111 -17.51 10.13 -9.14
N HIS A 112 -17.86 11.35 -9.51
CA HIS A 112 -19.16 11.66 -10.09
C HIS A 112 -19.00 11.99 -11.58
N LYS A 113 -19.69 11.27 -12.45
CA LYS A 113 -19.73 11.59 -13.89
C LYS A 113 -20.68 12.77 -14.10
N LYS A 114 -20.11 13.97 -14.24
CA LYS A 114 -20.89 15.13 -14.72
C LYS A 114 -21.29 14.89 -16.18
N LYS A 115 -22.59 14.89 -16.47
CA LYS A 115 -23.09 14.94 -17.86
C LYS A 115 -22.93 16.38 -18.33
N PRO A 116 -22.37 16.66 -19.52
CA PRO A 116 -22.43 18.02 -20.06
C PRO A 116 -23.89 18.43 -20.13
N ALA A 117 -24.22 19.63 -19.65
CA ALA A 117 -25.52 20.22 -19.92
C ALA A 117 -25.67 20.23 -21.45
N GLY A 118 -26.67 19.50 -21.95
CA GLY A 118 -26.93 19.38 -23.38
C GLY A 118 -27.01 20.78 -24.00
N LYS A 119 -26.34 20.94 -25.14
CA LYS A 119 -26.65 22.05 -26.05
C LYS A 119 -27.99 21.79 -26.72
#